data_AF-A0A087VXQ6-F1
#
_entry.id   AF-A0A087VXQ6-F1
#
_cell.length_a   1.000
_cell.length_b   1.000
_cell.length_c   1.000
_cell.angle_alpha   90.00
_cell.angle_beta   90.00
_cell.angle_gamma   90.00
#
_symmetry.space_group_name_H-M   'P 1'
#
loop_
_entity.id
_entity.type
_entity.pdbx_description
1 polymer ?
#
loop_
_entity_poly.entity_id
_entity_poly.type
_entity_poly.pdbx_seq_one_letter_code
_entity_poly.pdbx_strand_id
1 'polypeptide(L)'
;MKQNMIFLDFEDEEELEGEDGAFKDTIIEPPSLRPKPNKPAANSHQGRAPTLTIEVVRVGRPLKVLSLLLAILALALLIAASCSSSWMHLAPIRMGVIHECFPMEDGEYKCLQTSCFTIPFIISMILAISGMGFLFVGIILFIAALLVYALIPKRRLYNVTVGMFFVAAITYTICLVIHPIFFLIQFSDEQFQPEGHTHGGGEITPGYALFVGVAGILILLVSTVLLMVDKRADEIIYREKITQ
;
A
#
# COMPACT_ATOMS: atom_id res chain seq x y z
N MET A 1 53.39 4.64 -3.77
CA MET A 1 52.50 5.73 -3.30
C MET A 1 51.09 5.13 -3.25
N LYS A 2 50.44 4.78 -2.13
CA LYS A 2 50.38 5.26 -0.73
C LYS A 2 49.98 6.73 -0.57
N GLN A 3 48.67 6.93 -0.35
CA GLN A 3 47.94 7.91 0.49
C GLN A 3 46.46 7.52 0.34
N ASN A 4 45.70 6.95 1.29
CA ASN A 4 45.50 7.16 2.73
C ASN A 4 44.95 8.55 3.10
N MET A 5 43.62 8.61 3.34
CA MET A 5 42.90 9.27 4.46
C MET A 5 41.38 9.01 4.23
N ILE A 6 40.59 8.28 5.07
CA ILE A 6 40.26 8.43 6.52
C ILE A 6 39.54 9.79 6.73
N PHE A 7 38.34 10.00 7.27
CA PHE A 7 37.48 9.39 8.32
C PHE A 7 36.11 10.14 8.22
N LEU A 8 34.92 9.56 8.42
CA LEU A 8 34.21 9.33 9.70
C LEU A 8 33.00 8.45 9.34
N ASP A 9 32.88 7.20 9.77
CA ASP A 9 32.62 6.68 11.13
C ASP A 9 31.12 6.68 11.50
N PHE A 10 30.56 5.47 11.54
CA PHE A 10 29.33 5.04 12.21
C PHE A 10 29.47 3.51 12.40
N GLU A 11 30.21 3.13 13.44
CA GLU A 11 29.88 2.04 14.38
C GLU A 11 28.36 2.03 14.67
N ASP A 12 27.61 0.95 14.90
CA ASP A 12 27.87 -0.47 15.20
C ASP A 12 26.55 -1.22 14.93
N GLU A 13 26.63 -2.49 14.52
CA GLU A 13 25.87 -3.64 15.07
C GLU A 13 26.12 -4.87 14.17
N GLU A 14 27.28 -5.49 14.39
CA GLU A 14 27.47 -6.92 14.13
C GLU A 14 26.64 -7.71 15.16
N GLU A 15 25.49 -8.24 14.75
CA GLU A 15 24.79 -9.28 15.53
C GLU A 15 25.29 -10.67 15.11
N LEU A 16 25.97 -11.31 16.06
CA LEU A 16 26.48 -12.66 16.11
C LEU A 16 25.67 -13.70 15.32
N GLU A 17 26.34 -14.37 14.36
CA GLU A 17 25.99 -15.73 13.95
C GLU A 17 26.29 -16.69 15.10
N GLY A 18 25.27 -16.88 15.95
CA GLY A 18 25.21 -17.93 16.97
C GLY A 18 24.73 -19.24 16.36
N GLU A 19 25.68 -20.15 16.20
CA GLU A 19 25.56 -21.60 16.11
C GLU A 19 24.33 -22.17 16.86
N ASP A 20 23.36 -22.77 16.15
CA ASP A 20 22.34 -23.68 16.71
C ASP A 20 21.92 -24.72 15.67
N GLY A 21 22.86 -25.59 15.28
CA GLY A 21 22.55 -26.88 14.68
C GLY A 21 22.03 -27.84 15.75
N ALA A 22 20.74 -27.81 16.10
CA ALA A 22 20.12 -28.84 16.94
C ALA A 22 18.59 -28.87 16.87
N PHE A 23 18.02 -29.25 15.71
CA PHE A 23 16.66 -29.79 15.69
C PHE A 23 16.70 -31.21 15.13
N LYS A 24 17.11 -32.13 16.00
CA LYS A 24 17.09 -33.57 15.75
C LYS A 24 15.71 -34.08 16.20
N ASP A 25 14.99 -34.68 15.27
CA ASP A 25 13.73 -35.37 15.50
C ASP A 25 13.81 -36.26 16.74
N THR A 26 13.02 -35.95 17.76
CA THR A 26 12.75 -36.90 18.85
C THR A 26 11.27 -37.17 18.89
N ILE A 27 10.94 -38.36 18.39
CA ILE A 27 9.66 -39.05 18.53
C ILE A 27 9.30 -39.08 20.02
N ILE A 28 8.17 -38.47 20.37
CA ILE A 28 7.67 -38.45 21.75
C ILE A 28 7.07 -39.84 22.05
N GLU A 29 7.79 -40.64 22.84
CA GLU A 29 7.22 -41.78 23.56
C GLU A 29 6.32 -41.29 24.73
N PRO A 30 5.17 -41.91 24.99
CA PRO A 30 4.30 -41.51 26.10
C PRO A 30 4.89 -41.95 27.46
N PRO A 31 4.75 -41.14 28.54
CA PRO A 31 5.34 -41.45 29.84
C PRO A 31 4.62 -42.61 30.54
N SER A 32 5.42 -43.46 31.19
CA SER A 32 4.97 -44.62 31.95
C SER A 32 4.24 -44.25 33.24
N LEU A 33 3.10 -44.91 33.48
CA LEU A 33 2.32 -44.81 34.72
C LEU A 33 3.10 -45.39 35.91
N ARG A 34 3.17 -44.65 37.03
CA ARG A 34 3.58 -45.18 38.35
C ARG A 34 2.38 -45.17 39.31
N PRO A 35 2.15 -46.20 40.15
CA PRO A 35 0.93 -46.33 40.93
C PRO A 35 0.97 -45.66 42.33
N LYS A 36 -0.23 -45.32 42.82
CA LYS A 36 -0.59 -44.72 44.13
C LYS A 36 -0.12 -45.53 45.35
N PRO A 37 -0.10 -44.87 46.53
CA PRO A 37 -0.96 -45.36 47.64
C PRO A 37 -1.79 -44.27 48.36
N ASN A 38 -2.89 -44.71 48.98
CA ASN A 38 -3.94 -44.02 49.78
C ASN A 38 -3.36 -43.33 51.06
N LYS A 39 -3.95 -42.37 51.82
CA LYS A 39 -5.32 -41.88 52.19
C LYS A 39 -5.13 -40.62 53.15
N PRO A 40 -6.13 -40.05 53.86
CA PRO A 40 -7.18 -39.07 53.49
C PRO A 40 -7.07 -37.63 54.11
N ALA A 41 -7.82 -36.71 53.49
CA ALA A 41 -8.57 -35.55 54.02
C ALA A 41 -7.90 -34.48 54.91
N ALA A 42 -7.77 -33.26 54.37
CA ALA A 42 -8.02 -32.02 55.11
C ALA A 42 -8.41 -30.88 54.16
N ASN A 43 -9.46 -30.17 54.54
CA ASN A 43 -10.14 -29.08 53.86
C ASN A 43 -9.20 -28.04 53.23
N SER A 44 -9.28 -27.88 51.91
CA SER A 44 -8.81 -26.67 51.23
C SER A 44 -10.03 -26.02 50.57
N HIS A 45 -10.37 -24.82 51.05
CA HIS A 45 -11.32 -23.95 50.38
C HIS A 45 -10.83 -23.72 48.96
N GLN A 46 -11.49 -24.39 48.02
CA GLN A 46 -11.26 -24.22 46.60
C GLN A 46 -11.75 -22.82 46.21
N GLY A 47 -10.88 -21.82 46.34
CA GLY A 47 -11.03 -20.57 45.63
C GLY A 47 -11.04 -20.90 44.14
N ARG A 48 -12.23 -21.03 43.56
CA ARG A 48 -12.38 -21.00 42.10
C ARG A 48 -11.90 -19.64 41.66
N ALA A 49 -10.68 -19.58 41.12
CA ALA A 49 -10.28 -18.46 40.30
C ALA A 49 -11.37 -18.28 39.23
N PRO A 50 -11.90 -17.06 39.04
CA PRO A 50 -12.90 -16.82 38.02
C PRO A 50 -12.30 -17.19 36.67
N THR A 51 -12.84 -18.23 36.03
CA THR A 51 -12.52 -18.57 34.65
C THR A 51 -13.13 -17.48 33.77
N LEU A 52 -12.39 -16.38 33.64
CA LEU A 52 -12.69 -15.32 32.70
C LEU A 52 -12.34 -15.90 31.32
N THR A 53 -13.35 -16.40 30.62
CA THR A 53 -13.23 -16.76 29.21
C THR A 53 -13.10 -15.47 28.42
N ILE A 54 -11.88 -14.93 28.38
CA ILE A 54 -11.53 -13.91 27.40
C ILE A 54 -11.59 -14.64 26.06
N GLU A 55 -12.73 -14.51 25.38
CA GLU A 55 -12.74 -14.73 23.94
C GLU A 55 -11.82 -13.68 23.34
N VAL A 56 -10.55 -14.04 23.20
CA VAL A 56 -9.59 -13.26 22.43
C VAL A 56 -10.06 -13.40 20.99
N VAL A 57 -11.06 -12.60 20.61
CA VAL A 57 -11.45 -12.42 19.21
C VAL A 57 -10.16 -12.04 18.51
N ARG A 58 -9.66 -12.92 17.62
CA ARG A 58 -8.40 -12.70 16.91
C ARG A 58 -8.58 -11.54 15.94
N VAL A 59 -8.53 -10.30 16.44
CA VAL A 59 -8.77 -9.05 15.69
C VAL A 59 -7.81 -8.91 14.50
N GLY A 60 -6.63 -9.54 14.55
CA GLY A 60 -5.66 -9.53 13.43
C GLY A 60 -6.08 -10.31 12.17
N ARG A 61 -7.11 -11.17 12.23
CA ARG A 61 -7.65 -11.83 11.02
C ARG A 61 -8.59 -10.93 10.19
N PRO A 62 -9.61 -10.29 10.78
CA PRO A 62 -10.48 -9.39 10.02
C PRO A 62 -9.77 -8.11 9.58
N LEU A 63 -8.79 -7.61 10.34
CA LEU A 63 -8.12 -6.34 10.01
C LEU A 63 -7.26 -6.45 8.74
N LYS A 64 -6.62 -7.60 8.50
CA LYS A 64 -5.92 -7.92 7.23
C LYS A 64 -6.86 -7.90 6.03
N VAL A 65 -8.04 -8.50 6.18
CA VAL A 65 -9.05 -8.54 5.12
C VAL A 65 -9.57 -7.13 4.81
N LEU A 66 -9.80 -6.32 5.85
CA LEU A 66 -10.19 -4.92 5.69
C LEU A 66 -9.11 -4.10 4.98
N SER A 67 -7.84 -4.24 5.38
CA SER A 67 -6.70 -3.59 4.72
C SER A 67 -6.62 -3.97 3.24
N LEU A 68 -6.79 -5.27 2.91
CA LEU A 68 -6.80 -5.75 1.52
C LEU A 68 -7.95 -5.14 0.72
N LEU A 69 -9.16 -5.11 1.29
CA LEU A 69 -10.33 -4.53 0.65
C LEU A 69 -10.13 -3.02 0.37
N LEU A 70 -9.54 -2.30 1.31
CA LEU A 70 -9.20 -0.89 1.12
C LEU A 70 -8.13 -0.70 0.03
N ALA A 71 -7.13 -1.57 -0.06
CA ALA A 71 -6.12 -1.52 -1.14
C ALA A 71 -6.74 -1.76 -2.52
N ILE A 72 -7.66 -2.72 -2.62
CA ILE A 72 -8.41 -3.00 -3.87
C ILE A 72 -9.31 -1.82 -4.24
N LEU A 73 -10.00 -1.24 -3.25
CA LEU A 73 -10.82 -0.04 -3.47
C LEU A 73 -9.97 1.15 -3.93
N ALA A 74 -8.80 1.36 -3.32
CA ALA A 74 -7.86 2.37 -3.77
C ALA A 74 -7.45 2.14 -5.22
N LEU A 75 -7.06 0.92 -5.60
CA LEU A 75 -6.73 0.59 -6.99
C LEU A 75 -7.87 0.93 -7.96
N ALA A 76 -9.11 0.57 -7.61
CA ALA A 76 -10.28 0.89 -8.43
C ALA A 76 -10.49 2.40 -8.59
N LEU A 77 -10.31 3.18 -7.52
CA LEU A 77 -10.41 4.64 -7.56
C LEU A 77 -9.29 5.27 -8.40
N LEU A 78 -8.06 4.76 -8.29
CA LEU A 78 -6.93 5.25 -9.10
C LEU A 78 -7.12 4.91 -10.59
N ILE A 79 -7.69 3.75 -10.92
CA ILE A 79 -8.07 3.41 -12.31
C ILE A 79 -9.17 4.36 -12.79
N ALA A 80 -10.23 4.55 -12.00
CA ALA A 80 -11.33 5.44 -12.36
C ALA A 80 -10.87 6.89 -12.56
N ALA A 81 -9.96 7.37 -11.72
CA ALA A 81 -9.31 8.68 -11.89
C ALA A 81 -8.52 8.71 -13.20
N SER A 82 -7.63 7.74 -13.43
CA SER A 82 -6.75 7.70 -14.62
C SER A 82 -7.52 7.59 -15.94
N CYS A 83 -8.61 6.82 -15.97
CA CYS A 83 -9.49 6.69 -17.13
C CYS A 83 -10.46 7.86 -17.31
N SER A 84 -10.64 8.72 -16.30
CA SER A 84 -11.53 9.87 -16.42
C SER A 84 -10.92 10.94 -17.33
N SER A 85 -11.78 11.54 -18.16
CA SER A 85 -11.47 12.70 -18.99
C SER A 85 -11.65 14.05 -18.27
N SER A 86 -11.99 14.03 -16.98
CA SER A 86 -12.36 15.22 -16.21
C SER A 86 -11.33 15.49 -15.11
N TRP A 87 -10.07 15.63 -15.49
CA TRP A 87 -9.01 16.09 -14.57
C TRP A 87 -9.02 17.60 -14.48
N MET A 88 -9.08 18.27 -15.62
CA MET A 88 -9.17 19.71 -15.72
C MET A 88 -10.13 20.10 -16.84
N HIS A 89 -10.84 21.19 -16.60
CA HIS A 89 -11.76 21.79 -17.56
C HIS A 89 -11.22 23.16 -17.99
N LEU A 90 -11.07 23.34 -19.29
CA LEU A 90 -10.75 24.62 -19.91
C LEU A 90 -11.84 24.88 -20.95
N ALA A 91 -12.84 25.68 -20.61
CA ALA A 91 -14.07 25.76 -21.39
C ALA A 91 -13.78 26.03 -22.88
N PRO A 92 -14.21 25.15 -23.82
CA PRO A 92 -15.17 24.06 -23.65
C PRO A 92 -14.54 22.63 -23.67
N ILE A 93 -13.22 22.52 -23.53
CA ILE A 93 -12.41 21.29 -23.64
C ILE A 93 -12.28 20.59 -22.27
N ARG A 94 -12.37 19.26 -22.27
CA ARG A 94 -12.09 18.42 -21.09
C ARG A 94 -10.81 17.63 -21.33
N MET A 95 -9.87 17.72 -20.39
CA MET A 95 -8.60 17.01 -20.50
C MET A 95 -8.48 16.01 -19.36
N GLY A 96 -8.18 14.76 -19.72
CA GLY A 96 -7.77 13.71 -18.80
C GLY A 96 -6.30 13.34 -18.98
N VAL A 97 -5.84 12.36 -18.21
CA VAL A 97 -4.46 11.87 -18.29
C VAL A 97 -4.18 11.09 -19.58
N ILE A 98 -5.19 10.39 -20.11
CA ILE A 98 -5.06 9.47 -21.27
C ILE A 98 -5.82 9.97 -22.50
N HIS A 99 -6.91 10.71 -22.28
CA HIS A 99 -7.82 11.13 -23.33
C HIS A 99 -8.16 12.62 -23.19
N GLU A 100 -8.26 13.29 -24.33
CA GLU A 100 -8.75 14.65 -24.45
C GLU A 100 -10.10 14.63 -25.18
N CYS A 101 -11.10 15.30 -24.63
CA CYS A 101 -12.43 15.38 -25.22
C CYS A 101 -12.77 16.82 -25.59
N PHE A 102 -13.05 17.01 -26.88
CA PHE A 102 -13.41 18.30 -27.47
C PHE A 102 -14.89 18.28 -27.86
N PRO A 103 -15.63 19.38 -27.66
CA PRO A 103 -16.99 19.51 -28.18
C PRO A 103 -16.94 19.81 -29.67
N MET A 104 -17.70 19.07 -30.47
CA MET A 104 -17.96 19.35 -31.88
C MET A 104 -19.08 20.39 -32.02
N GLU A 105 -19.16 21.03 -33.19
CA GLU A 105 -20.20 22.01 -33.52
C GLU A 105 -21.63 21.46 -33.37
N ASP A 106 -21.80 20.14 -33.46
CA ASP A 106 -23.08 19.42 -33.29
C ASP A 106 -23.47 19.18 -31.81
N GLY A 107 -22.65 19.60 -30.85
CA GLY A 107 -22.86 19.36 -29.41
C GLY A 107 -22.42 17.97 -28.92
N GLU A 108 -21.92 17.10 -29.81
CA GLU A 108 -21.30 15.83 -29.44
C GLU A 108 -19.85 16.01 -28.97
N TYR A 109 -19.43 15.27 -27.95
CA TYR A 109 -18.04 15.25 -27.51
C TYR A 109 -17.27 14.15 -28.25
N LYS A 110 -16.21 14.53 -28.98
CA LYS A 110 -15.24 13.56 -29.51
C LYS A 110 -14.05 13.47 -28.57
N CYS A 111 -13.85 12.28 -28.02
CA CYS A 111 -12.67 11.96 -27.23
C CYS A 111 -11.62 11.33 -28.14
N LEU A 112 -10.49 12.02 -28.31
CA LEU A 112 -9.32 11.48 -28.98
C LEU A 112 -8.29 11.07 -27.92
N GLN A 113 -7.53 10.02 -28.23
CA GLN A 113 -6.33 9.73 -27.47
C GLN A 113 -5.35 10.89 -27.68
N THR A 114 -4.86 11.45 -26.57
CA THR A 114 -4.01 12.64 -26.53
C THR A 114 -2.87 12.50 -27.54
N SER A 115 -3.03 13.15 -28.70
CA SER A 115 -2.07 13.05 -29.81
C SER A 115 -1.03 14.17 -29.75
N CYS A 116 -1.22 15.15 -28.87
CA CYS A 116 -0.16 16.08 -28.47
C CYS A 116 0.79 15.37 -27.50
N PHE A 117 1.82 14.74 -28.07
CA PHE A 117 2.96 14.15 -27.37
C PHE A 117 3.86 15.24 -26.75
N THR A 118 3.33 16.09 -25.89
CA THR A 118 4.18 16.96 -25.06
C THR A 118 4.85 16.07 -24.01
N ILE A 119 6.18 16.13 -23.93
CA ILE A 119 7.01 15.44 -22.94
C ILE A 119 6.39 15.39 -21.51
N PRO A 120 5.83 16.49 -20.95
CA PRO A 120 5.23 16.45 -19.62
C PRO A 120 4.03 15.49 -19.47
N PHE A 121 3.16 15.38 -20.48
CA PHE A 121 2.02 14.46 -20.45
C PHE A 121 2.48 13.00 -20.46
N ILE A 122 3.52 12.68 -21.23
CA ILE A 122 4.12 11.35 -21.25
C ILE A 122 4.68 10.97 -19.87
N ILE A 123 5.39 11.91 -19.23
CA ILE A 123 5.93 11.70 -17.88
C ILE A 123 4.77 11.41 -16.89
N SER A 124 3.71 12.21 -16.94
CA SER A 124 2.52 12.00 -16.10
C SER A 124 1.88 10.63 -16.35
N MET A 125 1.74 10.21 -17.61
CA MET A 125 1.18 8.91 -17.98
C MET A 125 2.04 7.75 -17.45
N ILE A 126 3.36 7.82 -17.61
CA ILE A 126 4.29 6.80 -17.11
C ILE A 126 4.23 6.73 -15.58
N LEU A 127 4.18 7.86 -14.88
CA LEU A 127 4.05 7.89 -13.42
C LEU A 127 2.72 7.28 -12.96
N ALA A 128 1.60 7.59 -13.61
CA ALA A 128 0.30 7.00 -13.29
C ALA A 128 0.32 5.47 -13.50
N ILE A 129 0.80 5.00 -14.65
CA ILE A 129 0.87 3.57 -14.98
C ILE A 129 1.82 2.83 -14.04
N SER A 130 3.01 3.38 -13.78
CA SER A 130 3.97 2.75 -12.87
C SER A 130 3.45 2.69 -11.44
N GLY A 131 2.83 3.76 -10.92
CA GLY A 131 2.21 3.77 -9.60
C GLY A 131 1.09 2.74 -9.45
N MET A 132 0.18 2.67 -10.43
CA MET A 132 -0.87 1.64 -10.47
C MET A 132 -0.29 0.22 -10.59
N GLY A 133 0.78 0.05 -11.39
CA GLY A 133 1.48 -1.22 -11.55
C GLY A 133 2.11 -1.70 -10.23
N PHE A 134 2.80 -0.82 -9.51
CA PHE A 134 3.36 -1.13 -8.19
C PHE A 134 2.27 -1.50 -7.18
N LEU A 135 1.13 -0.78 -7.20
CA LEU A 135 -0.01 -1.10 -6.35
C LEU A 135 -0.60 -2.48 -6.68
N PHE A 136 -0.78 -2.79 -7.96
CA PHE A 136 -1.32 -4.07 -8.40
C PHE A 136 -0.41 -5.24 -8.01
N VAL A 137 0.91 -5.13 -8.26
CA VAL A 137 1.89 -6.13 -7.82
C VAL A 137 1.89 -6.24 -6.29
N GLY A 138 1.81 -5.12 -5.57
CA GLY A 138 1.68 -5.11 -4.11
C GLY A 138 0.46 -5.87 -3.61
N ILE A 139 -0.71 -5.71 -4.26
CA ILE A 139 -1.94 -6.44 -3.91
C ILE A 139 -1.77 -7.95 -4.12
N ILE A 140 -1.14 -8.36 -5.23
CA ILE A 140 -0.87 -9.78 -5.49
C ILE A 140 0.06 -10.35 -4.41
N LEU A 141 1.13 -9.63 -4.05
CA LEU A 141 2.04 -10.03 -2.97
C LEU A 141 1.33 -10.09 -1.62
N PHE A 142 0.40 -9.18 -1.34
CA PHE A 142 -0.41 -9.20 -0.14
C PHE A 142 -1.29 -10.45 -0.08
N ILE A 143 -1.98 -10.78 -1.18
CA ILE A 143 -2.81 -12.00 -1.27
C ILE A 143 -1.93 -13.24 -1.08
N ALA A 144 -0.76 -13.29 -1.72
CA ALA A 144 0.20 -14.38 -1.51
C ALA A 144 0.65 -14.48 -0.04
N ALA A 145 0.93 -13.35 0.62
CA ALA A 145 1.31 -13.29 2.03
C ALA A 145 0.18 -13.75 2.98
N LEU A 146 -1.08 -13.67 2.56
CA LEU A 146 -2.21 -14.23 3.30
C LEU A 146 -2.32 -15.75 3.16
N LEU A 147 -1.95 -16.29 1.99
CA LEU A 147 -2.02 -17.72 1.67
C LEU A 147 -0.82 -18.53 2.20
N VAL A 148 0.33 -17.89 2.40
CA VAL A 148 1.53 -18.57 2.92
C VAL A 148 1.37 -18.94 4.40
N TYR A 149 1.53 -20.24 4.69
CA TYR A 149 1.46 -20.79 6.05
C TYR A 149 2.76 -20.62 6.85
N ALA A 150 3.92 -20.60 6.18
CA ALA A 150 5.22 -20.49 6.84
C ALA A 150 5.49 -19.06 7.35
N LEU A 151 5.87 -18.93 8.62
CA LEU A 151 6.01 -17.63 9.32
C LEU A 151 7.12 -16.73 8.76
N ILE A 152 8.29 -17.29 8.43
CA ILE A 152 9.46 -16.54 7.95
C ILE A 152 9.21 -15.92 6.56
N PRO A 153 8.84 -16.67 5.50
CA PRO A 153 8.59 -16.08 4.19
C PRO A 153 7.38 -15.14 4.20
N LYS A 154 6.37 -15.43 5.05
CA LYS A 154 5.22 -14.56 5.26
C LYS A 154 5.64 -13.16 5.72
N ARG A 155 6.50 -13.05 6.75
CA ARG A 155 6.99 -11.76 7.26
C ARG A 155 7.73 -10.96 6.19
N ARG A 156 8.56 -11.62 5.38
CA ARG A 156 9.29 -10.98 4.28
C ARG A 156 8.33 -10.42 3.22
N LEU A 157 7.31 -11.19 2.82
CA LEU A 157 6.31 -10.76 1.84
C LEU A 157 5.49 -9.54 2.32
N TYR A 158 5.13 -9.49 3.60
CA TYR A 158 4.45 -8.31 4.17
C TYR A 158 5.33 -7.06 4.14
N ASN A 159 6.62 -7.17 4.48
CA ASN A 159 7.53 -6.02 4.40
C ASN A 159 7.67 -5.49 2.98
N VAL A 160 7.82 -6.38 2.00
CA VAL A 160 7.89 -6.01 0.59
C VAL A 160 6.58 -5.35 0.14
N THR A 161 5.43 -5.91 0.53
CA THR A 161 4.10 -5.34 0.22
C THR A 161 3.96 -3.91 0.73
N VAL A 162 4.31 -3.66 1.99
CA VAL A 162 4.26 -2.32 2.60
C VAL A 162 5.18 -1.35 1.85
N GLY A 163 6.40 -1.77 1.50
CA GLY A 163 7.31 -0.95 0.68
C GLY A 163 6.71 -0.61 -0.69
N MET A 164 6.11 -1.59 -1.37
CA MET A 164 5.48 -1.40 -2.68
C MET A 164 4.29 -0.45 -2.61
N PHE A 165 3.44 -0.53 -1.58
CA PHE A 165 2.34 0.41 -1.37
C PHE A 165 2.83 1.84 -1.15
N PHE A 166 3.92 2.01 -0.39
CA PHE A 166 4.52 3.32 -0.16
C PHE A 166 5.11 3.92 -1.45
N VAL A 167 5.84 3.12 -2.23
CA VAL A 167 6.37 3.55 -3.55
C VAL A 167 5.24 3.90 -4.52
N ALA A 168 4.17 3.08 -4.55
CA ALA A 168 2.98 3.35 -5.36
C ALA A 168 2.28 4.66 -4.95
N ALA A 169 2.14 4.90 -3.64
CA ALA A 169 1.54 6.13 -3.12
C ALA A 169 2.35 7.37 -3.51
N ILE A 170 3.68 7.33 -3.35
CA ILE A 170 4.56 8.45 -3.72
C ILE A 170 4.51 8.72 -5.22
N THR A 171 4.70 7.70 -6.05
CA THR A 171 4.72 7.83 -7.50
C THR A 171 3.41 8.40 -8.05
N TYR A 172 2.27 7.93 -7.54
CA TYR A 172 0.96 8.47 -7.94
C TYR A 172 0.70 9.87 -7.37
N THR A 173 1.18 10.18 -6.15
CA THR A 173 1.09 11.55 -5.60
C THR A 173 1.86 12.55 -6.47
N ILE A 174 3.06 12.18 -6.92
CA ILE A 174 3.85 13.01 -7.83
C ILE A 174 3.06 13.23 -9.13
N CYS A 175 2.40 12.20 -9.67
CA CYS A 175 1.52 12.36 -10.83
C CYS A 175 0.40 13.39 -10.59
N LEU A 176 -0.29 13.32 -9.44
CA LEU A 176 -1.39 14.22 -9.10
C LEU A 176 -0.96 15.69 -8.98
N VAL A 177 0.28 15.94 -8.58
CA VAL A 177 0.83 17.30 -8.44
C VAL A 177 1.39 17.81 -9.76
N ILE A 178 2.13 16.96 -10.47
CA ILE A 178 2.81 17.32 -11.71
C ILE A 178 1.79 17.61 -12.84
N HIS A 179 0.75 16.80 -12.96
CA HIS A 179 -0.25 16.92 -14.01
C HIS A 179 -0.92 18.32 -14.05
N PRO A 180 -1.49 18.85 -12.96
CA PRO A 180 -2.11 20.17 -12.97
C PRO A 180 -1.10 21.31 -13.15
N ILE A 181 0.13 21.17 -12.64
CA ILE A 181 1.17 22.21 -12.81
C ILE A 181 1.57 22.34 -14.28
N PHE A 182 1.84 21.23 -14.96
CA PHE A 182 2.20 21.27 -16.38
C PHE A 182 1.05 21.74 -17.26
N PHE A 183 -0.18 21.35 -16.93
CA PHE A 183 -1.36 21.88 -17.59
C PHE A 183 -1.41 23.41 -17.47
N LEU A 184 -1.27 23.96 -16.27
CA LEU A 184 -1.29 25.41 -16.06
C LEU A 184 -0.19 26.12 -16.83
N ILE A 185 1.03 25.59 -16.84
CA ILE A 185 2.16 26.19 -17.59
C ILE A 185 1.84 26.21 -19.10
N GLN A 186 1.40 25.09 -19.66
CA GLN A 186 1.14 24.97 -21.10
C GLN A 186 0.00 25.88 -21.58
N PHE A 187 -1.03 26.11 -20.76
CA PHE A 187 -2.14 27.01 -21.11
C PHE A 187 -1.94 28.47 -20.70
N SER A 188 -0.99 28.76 -19.81
CA SER A 188 -0.61 30.13 -19.45
C SER A 188 0.36 30.77 -20.46
N ASP A 189 1.06 29.95 -21.24
CA ASP A 189 2.07 30.41 -22.19
C ASP A 189 1.41 30.75 -23.53
N GLU A 190 1.31 32.04 -23.83
CA GLU A 190 0.76 32.56 -25.10
C GLU A 190 1.57 32.10 -26.34
N GLN A 191 2.81 31.60 -26.16
CA GLN A 191 3.70 31.19 -27.24
C GLN A 191 3.39 29.78 -27.79
N PHE A 192 2.69 28.94 -27.01
CA PHE A 192 2.23 27.61 -27.43
C PHE A 192 0.74 27.64 -27.78
N GLN A 193 0.30 28.62 -28.58
CA GLN A 193 -1.00 28.54 -29.23
C GLN A 193 -0.94 27.44 -30.32
N PRO A 194 -1.67 26.32 -30.19
CA PRO A 194 -1.92 25.49 -31.36
C PRO A 194 -2.69 26.34 -32.37
N GLU A 195 -2.10 26.58 -33.54
CA GLU A 195 -2.73 27.31 -34.63
C GLU A 195 -4.13 26.71 -34.91
N GLY A 196 -5.19 27.48 -34.61
CA GLY A 196 -6.56 27.15 -35.02
C GLY A 196 -7.61 27.01 -33.91
N HIS A 197 -7.26 27.10 -32.63
CA HIS A 197 -8.26 27.05 -31.56
C HIS A 197 -8.27 28.33 -30.73
N THR A 198 -9.30 29.14 -30.94
CA THR A 198 -9.61 30.31 -30.10
C THR A 198 -9.88 29.84 -28.68
N HIS A 199 -8.87 29.94 -27.82
CA HIS A 199 -9.06 29.88 -26.38
C HIS A 199 -9.85 31.12 -25.98
N GLY A 200 -11.19 31.03 -25.98
CA GLY A 200 -12.01 31.95 -25.22
C GLY A 200 -11.48 31.94 -23.78
N GLY A 201 -11.38 33.11 -23.14
CA GLY A 201 -10.87 33.27 -21.77
C GLY A 201 -11.75 32.60 -20.71
N GLY A 202 -11.91 31.28 -20.81
CA GLY A 202 -12.72 30.44 -19.96
C GLY A 202 -11.98 30.14 -18.66
N GLU A 203 -12.74 30.13 -17.57
CA GLU A 203 -12.23 29.82 -16.24
C GLU A 203 -11.66 28.39 -16.22
N ILE A 204 -10.43 28.26 -15.73
CA ILE A 204 -9.79 26.96 -15.48
C ILE A 204 -10.44 26.39 -14.21
N THR A 205 -11.13 25.26 -14.34
CA THR A 205 -11.77 24.59 -13.20
C THR A 205 -11.21 23.18 -12.99
N PRO A 206 -10.87 22.80 -11.74
CA PRO A 206 -10.43 21.45 -11.44
C PRO A 206 -11.58 20.47 -11.61
N GLY A 207 -11.32 19.36 -12.29
CA GLY A 207 -12.30 18.30 -12.50
C GLY A 207 -12.36 17.31 -11.34
N TYR A 208 -13.40 16.46 -11.32
CA TYR A 208 -13.64 15.52 -10.23
C TYR A 208 -12.56 14.44 -10.11
N ALA A 209 -11.84 14.11 -11.19
CA ALA A 209 -10.86 13.04 -11.20
C ALA A 209 -9.69 13.29 -10.24
N LEU A 210 -9.29 14.56 -10.05
CA LEU A 210 -8.28 14.95 -9.07
C LEU A 210 -8.71 14.59 -7.65
N PHE A 211 -9.95 14.91 -7.28
CA PHE A 211 -10.50 14.56 -5.97
C PHE A 211 -10.60 13.06 -5.76
N VAL A 212 -11.03 12.31 -6.79
CA VAL A 212 -11.08 10.85 -6.76
C VAL A 212 -9.68 10.25 -6.61
N GLY A 213 -8.69 10.78 -7.32
CA GLY A 213 -7.29 10.37 -7.22
C GLY A 213 -6.72 10.60 -5.81
N VAL A 214 -6.93 11.80 -5.23
CA VAL A 214 -6.51 12.11 -3.86
C VAL A 214 -7.18 11.17 -2.86
N ALA A 215 -8.49 10.95 -2.99
CA ALA A 215 -9.23 10.01 -2.13
C ALA A 215 -8.66 8.58 -2.24
N GLY A 216 -8.31 8.13 -3.45
CA GLY A 216 -7.65 6.84 -3.68
C GLY A 216 -6.32 6.71 -2.95
N ILE A 217 -5.46 7.75 -2.99
CA ILE A 217 -4.19 7.75 -2.25
C ILE A 217 -4.43 7.73 -0.75
N LEU A 218 -5.36 8.53 -0.23
CA LEU A 218 -5.67 8.55 1.20
C LEU A 218 -6.13 7.18 1.68
N ILE A 219 -7.00 6.50 0.92
CA ILE A 219 -7.44 5.14 1.22
C ILE A 219 -6.26 4.15 1.18
N LEU A 220 -5.34 4.29 0.22
CA LEU A 220 -4.12 3.47 0.15
C LEU A 220 -3.23 3.68 1.38
N LEU A 221 -3.06 4.91 1.84
CA LEU A 221 -2.29 5.22 3.05
C LEU A 221 -2.95 4.61 4.29
N VAL A 222 -4.28 4.75 4.44
CA VAL A 222 -5.03 4.11 5.53
C VAL A 222 -4.88 2.59 5.49
N SER A 223 -5.00 1.98 4.31
CA SER A 223 -4.75 0.53 4.11
C SER A 223 -3.36 0.12 4.56
N THR A 224 -2.34 0.91 4.22
CA THR A 224 -0.94 0.67 4.57
C THR A 224 -0.70 0.79 6.08
N VAL A 225 -1.29 1.80 6.73
CA VAL A 225 -1.23 1.98 8.19
C VAL A 225 -1.90 0.81 8.91
N LEU A 226 -3.08 0.39 8.47
CA LEU A 226 -3.76 -0.78 9.03
C LEU A 226 -2.89 -2.04 8.91
N LEU A 227 -2.23 -2.24 7.77
CA LEU A 227 -1.32 -3.36 7.56
C LEU A 227 -0.09 -3.30 8.49
N MET A 228 0.45 -2.11 8.75
CA MET A 228 1.55 -1.91 9.69
C MET A 228 1.14 -2.17 11.14
N VAL A 229 -0.01 -1.67 11.57
CA VAL A 229 -0.54 -1.88 12.93
C VAL A 229 -0.76 -3.36 13.19
N ASP A 230 -1.35 -4.04 12.21
CA ASP A 230 -1.58 -5.48 12.28
C ASP A 230 -0.28 -6.28 12.38
N LYS A 231 0.73 -5.93 11.56
CA LYS A 231 2.06 -6.53 11.64
C LYS A 231 2.66 -6.38 13.05
N ARG A 232 2.50 -5.21 13.68
CA ARG A 232 2.99 -4.98 15.06
C ARG A 232 2.22 -5.81 16.09
N ALA A 233 0.91 -5.94 15.93
CA ALA A 233 0.07 -6.75 16.82
C ALA A 233 0.44 -8.24 16.75
N ASP A 234 0.68 -8.77 15.55
CA ASP A 234 1.15 -10.15 15.35
C ASP A 234 2.53 -10.39 15.99
N GLU A 235 3.45 -9.42 15.91
CA GLU A 235 4.79 -9.49 16.52
C GLU A 235 4.72 -9.59 18.06
N ILE A 236 3.78 -8.87 18.70
CA ILE A 236 3.59 -8.88 20.16
C ILE A 236 3.01 -10.23 20.63
N ILE A 237 1.96 -10.72 19.97
CA ILE A 237 1.29 -11.98 20.34
C ILE A 237 2.25 -13.18 20.23
N TYR A 238 3.21 -13.14 19.30
CA TYR A 238 4.21 -14.21 19.15
C TYR A 238 5.21 -14.23 20.31
N ARG A 239 5.59 -13.06 20.86
CA ARG A 239 6.50 -12.98 22.02
C ARG A 239 5.84 -13.46 23.32
N GLU A 240 4.53 -13.33 23.44
CA GLU A 240 3.80 -13.70 24.68
C GLU A 240 3.54 -15.20 24.85
N LYS A 241 3.89 -16.06 23.87
CA LYS A 241 3.58 -17.51 23.92
C LYS A 241 4.73 -18.44 24.30
N ILE A 242 5.86 -17.91 24.78
CA ILE A 242 7.02 -18.72 25.17
C ILE A 242 7.24 -18.67 26.68
N THR A 243 6.24 -19.10 27.45
CA THR A 243 6.42 -19.50 28.86
C THR A 243 5.36 -20.52 29.23
N GLN A 244 5.67 -21.81 29.09
CA GLN A 244 5.42 -22.90 30.05
C GLN A 244 5.72 -24.27 29.42
#